data_AF-A0A183HPU7-F1
#
_entry.id   AF-A0A183HPU7-F1
#
_cell.length_a   1.000
_cell.length_b   1.000
_cell.length_c   1.000
_cell.angle_alpha   90.00
_cell.angle_beta   90.00
_cell.angle_gamma   90.00
#
_symmetry.space_group_name_H-M   'P 1'
#
loop_
_entity.id
_entity.type
_entity.pdbx_description
1 polymer ?
#
loop_
_entity_poly.entity_id
_entity_poly.type
_entity_poly.pdbx_seq_one_letter_code
_entity_poly.pdbx_strand_id
1 'polypeptide(L)'
;LPDRSSLQAITANKRARNAELTYLELNSKTEFHFFEYDSIITFMDRHDYLEFLYHINGVFGLVAIEKQQPVGYVLALNNHILQCYADNPEISCDLIRELSDKLSEQIPITMFMRECNYWICKELLYQARKVNRIHRFHSRILPTRVKWQNVFLMNIGIHIF
;
A
#
# COMPACT_ATOMS: atom_id res chain seq x y z
N LEU A 1 25.42 7.35 -16.21
CA LEU A 1 24.04 6.82 -16.13
C LEU A 1 23.37 7.59 -15.02
N PRO A 2 22.36 8.44 -15.28
CA PRO A 2 21.77 9.23 -14.21
C PRO A 2 21.03 8.29 -13.25
N ASP A 3 21.20 8.57 -11.96
CA ASP A 3 20.81 7.75 -10.82
C ASP A 3 19.42 7.12 -10.98
N ARG A 4 19.38 5.79 -11.01
CA ARG A 4 18.13 5.05 -10.95
C ARG A 4 17.54 5.30 -9.56
N SER A 5 16.45 6.07 -9.50
CA SER A 5 15.56 6.02 -8.34
C SER A 5 15.25 4.56 -8.03
N SER A 6 15.65 4.14 -6.83
CA SER A 6 15.54 2.79 -6.31
C SER A 6 14.60 2.85 -5.11
N LEU A 7 13.47 2.14 -5.21
CA LEU A 7 12.48 2.10 -4.14
C LEU A 7 13.07 1.51 -2.84
N GLN A 8 14.03 0.59 -2.97
CA GLN A 8 14.79 0.05 -1.86
C GLN A 8 15.65 1.15 -1.20
N ALA A 9 16.30 2.02 -1.97
CA ALA A 9 17.11 3.11 -1.43
C ALA A 9 16.25 4.15 -0.68
N ILE A 10 15.04 4.42 -1.19
CA ILE A 10 14.06 5.33 -0.54
C ILE A 10 13.65 4.79 0.83
N THR A 11 13.51 3.48 0.96
CA THR A 11 12.96 2.82 2.14
C THR A 11 14.03 2.28 3.11
N ALA A 12 15.30 2.25 2.71
CA ALA A 12 16.41 1.69 3.52
C ALA A 12 16.79 2.50 4.77
N ASN A 13 16.56 3.82 4.79
CA ASN A 13 17.17 4.72 5.78
C ASN A 13 16.40 4.90 7.10
N LYS A 14 15.22 4.28 7.28
CA LYS A 14 14.37 4.57 8.45
C LYS A 14 13.67 3.34 9.00
N ARG A 15 14.43 2.45 9.65
CA ARG A 15 13.84 1.45 10.56
C ARG A 15 13.40 2.13 11.85
N ALA A 16 12.11 2.16 12.13
CA ALA A 16 11.65 2.15 13.52
C ALA A 16 11.73 0.68 13.97
N ARG A 17 12.75 0.32 14.77
CA ARG A 17 12.81 -1.03 15.36
C ARG A 17 11.77 -1.12 16.48
N ASN A 18 10.52 -1.44 16.13
CA ASN A 18 9.60 -2.01 17.09
C ASN A 18 9.83 -3.53 17.12
N ALA A 19 10.15 -4.06 18.29
CA ALA A 19 10.58 -5.46 18.48
C ALA A 19 9.47 -6.50 18.26
N GLU A 20 8.25 -6.09 17.86
CA GLU A 20 7.08 -6.97 17.71
C GLU A 20 6.33 -6.80 16.37
N LEU A 21 6.94 -6.14 15.38
CA LEU A 21 6.33 -5.96 14.07
C LEU A 21 6.79 -7.07 13.10
N THR A 22 5.84 -7.82 12.56
CA THR A 22 6.10 -8.92 11.60
C THR A 22 5.36 -8.68 10.30
N TYR A 23 5.99 -9.00 9.17
CA TYR A 23 5.39 -8.91 7.84
C TYR A 23 5.16 -10.32 7.30
N LEU A 24 3.90 -10.66 7.02
CA LEU A 24 3.49 -11.99 6.59
C LEU A 24 2.95 -11.93 5.16
N GLU A 25 3.31 -12.90 4.32
CA GLU A 25 2.72 -13.06 3.00
C GLU A 25 1.22 -13.32 3.11
N LEU A 26 0.45 -12.65 2.23
CA LEU A 26 -0.99 -12.85 2.12
C LEU A 26 -1.27 -14.22 1.49
N ASN A 27 -1.99 -15.06 2.23
CA ASN A 27 -2.43 -16.39 1.83
C ASN A 27 -3.64 -16.80 2.69
N SER A 28 -4.14 -18.02 2.49
CA SER A 28 -5.32 -18.53 3.20
C SER A 28 -5.22 -18.53 4.73
N LYS A 29 -4.00 -18.45 5.30
CA LYS A 29 -3.79 -18.38 6.76
C LYS A 29 -3.74 -16.95 7.28
N THR A 30 -3.52 -15.95 6.43
CA THR A 30 -3.30 -14.54 6.82
C THR A 30 -4.35 -13.60 6.23
N GLU A 31 -5.20 -14.07 5.33
CA GLU A 31 -6.26 -13.29 4.68
C GLU A 31 -7.25 -12.68 5.69
N PHE A 32 -7.53 -13.37 6.80
CA PHE A 32 -8.43 -12.84 7.82
C PHE A 32 -7.91 -11.53 8.42
N HIS A 33 -6.59 -11.40 8.63
CA HIS A 33 -5.96 -10.17 9.12
C HIS A 33 -6.01 -9.05 8.08
N PHE A 34 -5.89 -9.40 6.80
CA PHE A 34 -6.04 -8.45 5.70
C PHE A 34 -7.46 -7.87 5.65
N PHE A 35 -8.48 -8.72 5.71
CA PHE A 35 -9.88 -8.29 5.72
C PHE A 35 -10.25 -7.52 7.01
N GLU A 36 -9.76 -7.98 8.16
CA GLU A 36 -9.94 -7.31 9.45
C GLU A 36 -9.40 -5.87 9.37
N TYR A 37 -8.19 -5.68 8.84
CA TYR A 37 -7.62 -4.35 8.67
C TYR A 37 -8.36 -3.51 7.62
N ASP A 38 -8.73 -4.06 6.47
CA ASP A 38 -9.46 -3.28 5.46
C ASP A 38 -10.80 -2.75 5.99
N SER A 39 -11.50 -3.56 6.78
CA SER A 39 -12.80 -3.21 7.38
C SER A 39 -12.74 -1.96 8.28
N ILE A 40 -11.57 -1.63 8.83
CA ILE A 40 -11.40 -0.43 9.66
C ILE A 40 -11.05 0.81 8.85
N ILE A 41 -10.63 0.68 7.59
CA ILE A 41 -10.19 1.78 6.72
C ILE A 41 -11.39 2.50 6.08
N THR A 42 -12.44 1.76 5.76
CA THR A 42 -13.65 2.29 5.13
C THR A 42 -14.88 1.63 5.71
N PHE A 43 -15.97 2.39 5.81
CA PHE A 43 -17.28 1.85 6.25
C PHE A 43 -17.94 0.93 5.21
N MET A 44 -17.45 0.95 3.97
CA MET A 44 -18.00 0.11 2.91
C MET A 44 -17.47 -1.31 3.05
N ASP A 45 -18.38 -2.27 2.97
CA ASP A 45 -17.99 -3.65 2.80
C ASP A 45 -17.42 -3.84 1.38
N ARG A 46 -16.17 -4.29 1.33
CA ARG A 46 -15.44 -4.57 0.09
C ARG A 46 -14.89 -5.99 0.06
N HIS A 47 -15.40 -6.87 0.93
CA HIS A 47 -14.88 -8.21 1.11
C HIS A 47 -14.79 -8.98 -0.22
N ASP A 48 -15.92 -9.18 -0.92
CA ASP A 48 -15.99 -9.91 -2.19
C ASP A 48 -15.03 -9.35 -3.25
N TYR A 49 -14.91 -8.02 -3.31
CA TYR A 49 -14.01 -7.37 -4.24
C TYR A 49 -12.55 -7.67 -3.91
N LEU A 50 -12.17 -7.55 -2.63
CA LEU A 50 -10.80 -7.78 -2.19
C LEU A 50 -10.45 -9.26 -2.29
N GLU A 51 -11.40 -10.14 -1.98
CA GLU A 51 -11.29 -11.59 -2.17
C GLU A 51 -10.99 -11.93 -3.63
N PHE A 52 -11.80 -11.40 -4.56
CA PHE A 52 -11.54 -11.55 -5.97
C PHE A 52 -10.16 -11.00 -6.35
N LEU A 53 -9.81 -9.80 -5.88
CA LEU A 53 -8.57 -9.11 -6.24
C LEU A 53 -7.33 -9.91 -5.85
N TYR A 54 -7.22 -10.42 -4.62
CA TYR A 54 -5.99 -11.12 -4.20
C TYR A 54 -5.84 -12.51 -4.82
N HIS A 55 -6.93 -13.11 -5.30
CA HIS A 55 -6.90 -14.38 -6.03
C HIS A 55 -6.55 -14.23 -7.52
N ILE A 56 -6.46 -13.00 -8.04
CA ILE A 56 -5.97 -12.78 -9.41
C ILE A 56 -4.52 -13.26 -9.50
N ASN A 57 -4.23 -14.10 -10.50
CA ASN A 57 -2.88 -14.60 -10.71
C ASN A 57 -1.88 -13.44 -10.91
N GLY A 58 -0.76 -13.50 -10.18
CA GLY A 58 0.26 -12.46 -10.15
C GLY A 58 0.00 -11.34 -9.14
N VAL A 59 -1.14 -11.37 -8.43
CA VAL A 59 -1.31 -10.54 -7.23
C VAL A 59 -0.54 -11.15 -6.08
N PHE A 60 0.23 -10.31 -5.40
CA PHE A 60 0.98 -10.64 -4.21
C PHE A 60 0.69 -9.59 -3.15
N GLY A 61 0.66 -10.01 -1.88
CA GLY A 61 0.37 -9.13 -0.78
C GLY A 61 1.18 -9.46 0.47
N LEU A 62 1.35 -8.45 1.31
CA LEU A 62 1.91 -8.58 2.66
C LEU A 62 0.96 -7.94 3.66
N VAL A 63 0.87 -8.51 4.86
CA VAL A 63 0.16 -7.95 6.01
C VAL A 63 1.18 -7.68 7.12
N ALA A 64 1.13 -6.49 7.71
CA ALA A 64 1.91 -6.12 8.87
C ALA A 64 1.12 -6.43 10.15
N ILE A 65 1.73 -7.17 11.07
CA ILE A 65 1.15 -7.57 12.35
C ILE A 65 2.00 -6.98 13.48
N GLU A 66 1.37 -6.25 14.39
CA GLU A 66 1.95 -5.79 15.66
C GLU A 66 1.10 -6.35 16.80
N LYS A 67 1.71 -7.05 17.78
CA LYS A 67 0.99 -7.62 18.94
C LYS A 67 -0.24 -8.46 18.55
N GLN A 68 -0.12 -9.30 17.53
CA GLN A 68 -1.19 -10.15 16.99
C GLN A 68 -2.38 -9.39 16.38
N GLN A 69 -2.22 -8.10 16.10
CA GLN A 69 -3.23 -7.27 15.45
C GLN A 69 -2.68 -6.76 14.12
N PRO A 70 -3.49 -6.73 13.06
CA PRO A 70 -3.04 -6.16 11.81
C PRO A 70 -2.95 -4.64 11.92
N VAL A 71 -1.86 -4.08 11.42
CA VAL A 71 -1.55 -2.64 11.46
C VAL A 71 -1.27 -2.05 10.07
N GLY A 72 -1.43 -2.88 9.03
CA GLY A 72 -1.32 -2.47 7.64
C GLY A 72 -1.23 -3.64 6.69
N TYR A 73 -1.37 -3.36 5.40
CA TYR A 73 -1.12 -4.30 4.32
C TYR A 73 -0.67 -3.57 3.05
N VAL A 74 -0.07 -4.33 2.13
CA VAL A 74 0.22 -3.87 0.77
C VAL A 74 -0.13 -4.96 -0.24
N LEU A 75 -0.69 -4.57 -1.38
CA LEU A 75 -0.91 -5.46 -2.53
C LEU A 75 -0.19 -4.92 -3.76
N ALA A 76 0.31 -5.82 -4.59
CA ALA A 76 0.83 -5.53 -5.92
C ALA A 76 0.37 -6.56 -6.95
N LEU A 77 0.25 -6.13 -8.19
CA LEU A 77 0.11 -7.00 -9.36
C LEU A 77 1.34 -6.81 -10.23
N ASN A 78 2.22 -7.82 -10.27
CA ASN A 78 3.55 -7.67 -10.85
C ASN A 78 4.24 -6.41 -10.27
N ASN A 79 4.83 -5.55 -11.10
CA ASN A 79 5.50 -4.30 -10.69
C ASN A 79 4.55 -3.11 -10.46
N HIS A 80 3.25 -3.33 -10.31
CA HIS A 80 2.28 -2.28 -10.00
C HIS A 80 1.77 -2.44 -8.56
N ILE A 81 2.15 -1.52 -7.67
CA ILE A 81 1.61 -1.49 -6.31
C ILE A 81 0.17 -0.99 -6.37
N LEU A 82 -0.76 -1.88 -6.08
CA LEU A 82 -2.20 -1.62 -6.16
C LEU A 82 -2.66 -0.74 -5.00
N GLN A 83 -2.23 -1.06 -3.78
CA GLN A 83 -2.64 -0.35 -2.57
C GLN A 83 -1.67 -0.63 -1.42
N CYS A 84 -1.47 0.36 -0.56
CA CYS A 84 -0.67 0.26 0.67
C CYS A 84 -1.36 1.05 1.76
N TYR A 85 -1.97 0.36 2.71
CA TYR A 85 -2.67 0.96 3.84
C TYR A 85 -1.97 0.58 5.14
N ALA A 86 -1.80 1.52 6.06
CA ALA A 86 -1.04 1.29 7.28
C ALA A 86 -1.39 2.33 8.36
N ASP A 87 -1.12 1.99 9.62
CA ASP A 87 -1.43 2.87 10.77
C ASP A 87 -0.53 4.10 10.84
N ASN A 88 0.68 4.01 10.29
CA ASN A 88 1.62 5.12 10.26
C ASN A 88 2.58 5.04 9.05
N PRO A 89 3.30 6.13 8.75
CA PRO A 89 4.25 6.19 7.63
C PRO A 89 5.38 5.17 7.71
N GLU A 90 5.81 4.81 8.92
CA GLU A 90 6.91 3.87 9.15
C GLU A 90 6.51 2.44 8.71
N ILE A 91 5.31 1.98 9.12
CA ILE A 91 4.75 0.69 8.68
C ILE A 91 4.53 0.68 7.17
N SER A 92 4.01 1.78 6.59
CA SER A 92 3.85 1.89 5.12
C SER A 92 5.19 1.78 4.39
N CYS A 93 6.22 2.47 4.87
CA CYS A 93 7.55 2.43 4.30
C CYS A 93 8.13 1.01 4.30
N ASP A 94 8.03 0.31 5.43
CA ASP A 94 8.52 -1.06 5.53
C ASP A 94 7.70 -2.05 4.69
N LEU A 95 6.38 -1.93 4.64
CA LEU A 95 5.54 -2.73 3.74
C LEU A 95 5.97 -2.57 2.27
N ILE A 96 6.19 -1.32 1.83
CA ILE A 96 6.66 -1.03 0.46
C ILE A 96 8.05 -1.63 0.22
N ARG A 97 8.93 -1.59 1.22
CA ARG A 97 10.27 -2.18 1.14
C ARG A 97 10.22 -3.69 0.99
N GLU A 98 9.56 -4.38 1.91
CA GLU A 98 9.41 -5.84 1.91
C GLU A 98 8.75 -6.32 0.62
N LEU A 99 7.76 -5.57 0.13
CA LEU A 99 7.15 -5.84 -1.17
C LEU A 99 8.15 -5.66 -2.31
N SER A 100 8.97 -4.60 -2.30
CA SER A 100 9.88 -4.26 -3.39
C SER A 100 10.91 -5.35 -3.67
N ASP A 101 11.31 -6.12 -2.66
CA ASP A 101 12.22 -7.26 -2.79
C ASP A 101 11.63 -8.42 -3.60
N LYS A 102 10.31 -8.42 -3.79
CA LYS A 102 9.57 -9.39 -4.61
C LYS A 102 9.28 -8.88 -6.02
N LEU A 103 9.56 -7.62 -6.32
CA LEU A 103 9.28 -7.00 -7.61
C LEU A 103 10.48 -7.12 -8.56
N SER A 104 10.23 -7.12 -9.87
CA SER A 104 11.31 -7.21 -10.86
C SER A 104 12.14 -5.92 -10.90
N GLU A 105 13.47 -6.02 -10.80
CA GLU A 105 14.35 -4.85 -10.96
C GLU A 105 14.37 -4.30 -12.41
N GLN A 106 13.91 -5.08 -13.38
CA GLN A 106 13.95 -4.74 -14.80
C GLN A 106 12.77 -3.88 -15.23
N ILE A 107 11.67 -3.90 -14.47
CA ILE A 107 10.41 -3.24 -14.82
C ILE A 107 10.20 -2.04 -13.87
N PRO A 108 9.87 -0.85 -14.38
CA PRO A 108 9.55 0.29 -13.52
C PRO A 108 8.39 -0.04 -12.56
N ILE A 109 8.60 0.23 -11.28
CA ILE A 109 7.54 0.13 -10.28
C ILE A 109 6.58 1.30 -10.48
N THR A 110 5.30 1.01 -10.54
CA THR A 110 4.24 2.02 -10.69
C THR A 110 3.26 1.92 -9.53
N MET A 111 2.66 3.04 -9.15
CA MET A 111 1.71 3.13 -8.05
C MET A 111 0.87 4.39 -8.21
N PHE A 112 -0.29 4.43 -7.57
CA PHE A 112 -1.04 5.67 -7.38
C PHE A 112 -0.97 6.10 -5.93
N MET A 113 -0.84 7.41 -5.72
CA MET A 113 -0.69 8.00 -4.41
C MET A 113 -1.60 9.21 -4.32
N ARG A 114 -2.26 9.41 -3.17
CA ARG A 114 -2.95 10.67 -2.89
C ARG A 114 -1.93 11.75 -2.54
N GLU A 115 -2.31 13.00 -2.75
CA GLU A 115 -1.55 14.09 -2.15
C GLU A 115 -1.64 13.99 -0.62
N CYS A 116 -0.48 13.90 0.02
CA CYS A 116 -0.32 13.46 1.39
C CYS A 116 0.92 14.15 1.98
N ASN A 117 0.82 14.64 3.22
CA ASN A 117 1.87 15.44 3.85
C ASN A 117 2.93 14.61 4.60
N TYR A 118 2.76 13.29 4.67
CA TYR A 118 3.74 12.40 5.30
C TYR A 118 5.06 12.41 4.54
N TRP A 119 6.15 12.24 5.29
CA TRP A 119 7.50 12.29 4.74
C TRP A 119 7.71 11.24 3.64
N ILE A 120 7.14 10.04 3.78
CA ILE A 120 7.27 8.96 2.79
C ILE A 120 6.60 9.34 1.46
N CYS A 121 5.42 9.97 1.51
CA CYS A 121 4.74 10.44 0.29
C CYS A 121 5.57 11.49 -0.44
N LYS A 122 6.17 12.43 0.31
CA LYS A 122 7.05 13.47 -0.26
C LYS A 122 8.30 12.88 -0.89
N GLU A 123 8.92 11.90 -0.22
CA GLU A 123 10.11 11.23 -0.74
C GLU A 123 9.80 10.41 -1.99
N LEU A 124 8.71 9.62 -1.99
CA LEU A 124 8.25 8.88 -3.17
C LEU A 124 7.99 9.81 -4.35
N LEU A 125 7.38 10.98 -4.11
CA LEU A 125 7.11 11.97 -5.14
C LEU A 125 8.39 12.61 -5.67
N TYR A 126 9.30 12.99 -4.77
CA TYR A 126 10.57 13.64 -5.12
C TYR A 126 11.48 12.73 -5.94
N GLN A 127 11.50 11.44 -5.60
CA GLN A 127 12.33 10.44 -6.27
C GLN A 127 11.64 9.78 -7.47
N ALA A 128 10.38 10.10 -7.75
CA ALA A 128 9.65 9.49 -8.86
C ALA A 128 10.28 9.87 -10.21
N ARG A 129 10.53 8.87 -11.06
CA ARG A 129 11.04 9.11 -12.43
C ARG A 129 10.02 9.83 -13.32
N LYS A 130 8.73 9.60 -13.07
CA LYS A 130 7.62 10.23 -13.79
C LYS A 130 6.44 10.41 -12.86
N VAL A 131 5.83 11.58 -12.90
CA VAL A 131 4.63 11.92 -12.13
C VAL A 131 3.57 12.40 -13.11
N ASN A 132 2.36 11.84 -13.02
CA ASN A 132 1.20 12.33 -13.76
C ASN A 132 0.11 12.64 -12.74
N ARG A 133 -0.43 13.86 -12.79
CA ARG A 133 -1.56 14.24 -11.95
C ARG A 133 -2.83 13.61 -12.50
N ILE A 134 -3.59 12.95 -11.63
CA ILE A 134 -4.89 12.37 -11.96
C ILE A 134 -5.94 13.13 -11.15
N HIS A 135 -6.95 13.67 -11.83
CA HIS A 135 -8.11 14.27 -11.17
C HIS A 135 -9.23 13.24 -11.11
N ARG A 136 -9.65 12.90 -9.90
CA ARG A 136 -10.78 12.00 -9.66
C ARG A 136 -11.95 12.83 -9.16
N PHE A 137 -13.03 12.83 -9.92
CA PHE A 137 -14.28 13.50 -9.55
C PHE A 137 -15.19 12.50 -8.84
N HIS A 138 -15.68 12.88 -7.66
CA HIS A 138 -16.73 12.13 -6.97
C HIS A 138 -18.08 12.72 -7.39
N SER A 139 -18.99 11.87 -7.90
CA SER A 139 -20.22 12.34 -8.56
C SER A 139 -21.38 12.66 -7.60
N ARG A 140 -21.29 12.28 -6.32
CA ARG A 140 -22.41 12.42 -5.38
C ARG A 140 -22.02 12.95 -4.00
N ILE A 141 -21.19 12.23 -3.26
CA ILE A 141 -20.80 12.58 -1.88
C ILE A 141 -19.33 12.19 -1.69
N LEU A 142 -18.52 13.07 -1.10
CA LEU A 142 -17.16 12.70 -0.71
C LEU A 142 -17.27 11.58 0.33
N PRO A 143 -16.60 10.42 0.16
CA PRO A 143 -16.62 9.37 1.17
C PRO A 143 -15.87 9.87 2.42
N THR A 144 -16.59 10.53 3.33
CA THR A 144 -16.08 11.17 4.55
C THR A 144 -15.66 10.15 5.61
N ARG A 145 -16.07 8.89 5.45
CA ARG A 145 -15.85 7.78 6.37
C ARG A 145 -14.71 6.85 5.94
N VAL A 146 -13.82 7.32 5.07
CA VAL A 146 -12.55 6.64 4.77
C VAL A 146 -11.46 7.26 5.65
N LYS A 147 -10.68 6.42 6.33
CA LYS A 147 -9.50 6.84 7.09
C LYS A 147 -8.34 7.17 6.15
N TRP A 148 -8.46 8.29 5.43
CA TRP A 148 -7.48 8.72 4.43
C TRP A 148 -6.05 8.87 4.96
N GLN A 149 -5.89 9.11 6.26
CA GLN A 149 -4.60 9.16 6.93
C GLN A 149 -3.87 7.81 6.96
N ASN A 150 -4.60 6.70 6.83
CA ASN A 150 -4.06 5.33 6.75
C ASN A 150 -3.84 4.88 5.30
N VAL A 151 -4.24 5.67 4.30
CA VAL A 151 -4.19 5.30 2.87
C VAL A 151 -2.98 5.97 2.22
N PHE A 152 -1.88 5.24 2.08
CA PHE A 152 -0.63 5.77 1.50
C PHE A 152 -0.62 5.60 -0.02
N LEU A 153 -0.86 4.38 -0.52
CA LEU A 153 -0.98 4.10 -1.94
C LEU A 153 -2.41 3.63 -2.24
N MET A 154 -3.00 4.17 -3.31
CA MET A 154 -4.41 3.99 -3.64
C MET A 154 -4.60 3.03 -4.81
N ASN A 155 -5.61 2.18 -4.72
CA ASN A 155 -6.13 1.52 -5.90
C ASN A 155 -7.22 2.42 -6.53
N ILE A 156 -6.96 2.91 -7.75
CA ILE A 156 -7.87 3.82 -8.46
C ILE A 156 -9.22 3.15 -8.82
N GLY A 157 -9.38 1.83 -8.67
CA GLY A 157 -10.67 1.14 -8.87
C GLY A 157 -11.60 1.08 -7.66
N ILE A 158 -11.10 1.12 -6.42
CA ILE A 158 -11.87 0.61 -5.27
C ILE A 158 -12.70 1.68 -4.55
N HIS A 159 -12.26 2.93 -4.52
CA HIS A 159 -12.96 3.99 -3.76
C HIS A 159 -14.11 4.67 -4.56
N ILE A 160 -14.74 3.99 -5.54
CA ILE A 160 -15.75 4.60 -6.45
C ILE A 160 -17.19 4.34 -5.99
N PHE A 161 -17.41 3.63 -4.89
CA PHE A 161 -18.75 3.46 -4.33
C PHE A 161 -18.90 4.25 -3.03
#